data_AF-A0A925KJY3-F1
#
_entry.id   AF-A0A925KJY3-F1
#
_cell.length_a   1.000
_cell.length_b   1.000
_cell.length_c   1.000
_cell.angle_alpha   90.00
_cell.angle_beta   90.00
_cell.angle_gamma   90.00
#
_symmetry.space_group_name_H-M   'P 1'
#
loop_
_entity.id
_entity.type
_entity.pdbx_description
1 polymer ?
#
loop_
_entity_poly.entity_id
_entity_poly.type
_entity_poly.pdbx_seq_one_letter_code
_entity_poly.pdbx_strand_id
1 'polypeptide(L)' 'MKKQKKKRNKVYTGADAAITRPIVTRISAANRNKVSQWWFDRKTFLKPVLITSSVVLIIAWLIYELVRVVNGA' A
#
# COMPACT_ATOMS: atom_id res chain seq x y z
N MET A 1 -54.03 -19.97 -20.60
CA MET A 1 -52.98 -20.22 -19.60
C MET A 1 -52.26 -18.92 -19.26
N LYS A 2 -52.35 -18.41 -18.02
CA LYS A 2 -51.64 -17.19 -17.61
C LYS A 2 -50.14 -17.47 -17.47
N LYS A 3 -49.30 -16.72 -18.18
CA LYS A 3 -47.83 -16.80 -18.07
C LYS A 3 -47.43 -16.46 -16.62
N GLN A 4 -47.00 -17.45 -15.84
CA GLN A 4 -46.49 -17.21 -14.49
C GLN A 4 -45.21 -16.39 -14.57
N LYS A 5 -45.16 -15.24 -13.87
CA LYS A 5 -43.95 -14.41 -13.77
C LYS A 5 -42.85 -15.21 -13.08
N LYS A 6 -41.66 -15.28 -13.70
CA LYS A 6 -40.49 -15.94 -13.13
C LYS A 6 -40.14 -15.28 -11.78
N LYS A 7 -40.05 -16.06 -10.69
CA LYS A 7 -39.51 -15.58 -9.41
C LYS A 7 -38.12 -15.00 -9.66
N ARG A 8 -37.88 -13.74 -9.26
CA ARG A 8 -36.58 -13.06 -9.44
C ARG A 8 -35.44 -13.64 -8.58
N ASN A 9 -35.77 -14.50 -7.62
CA ASN A 9 -34.80 -15.26 -6.82
C ASN A 9 -34.42 -16.62 -7.43
N LYS A 10 -34.87 -16.93 -8.65
CA LYS A 10 -34.43 -18.16 -9.34
C LYS A 10 -33.03 -17.94 -9.90
N VAL A 11 -32.08 -18.77 -9.45
CA VAL A 11 -30.73 -18.89 -10.00
C VAL A 11 -30.84 -19.02 -11.53
N TYR A 12 -30.09 -18.18 -12.26
CA TYR A 12 -30.10 -18.18 -13.72
C TYR A 12 -29.24 -19.34 -14.21
N THR A 13 -29.82 -20.27 -14.97
CA THR A 13 -29.17 -21.50 -15.46
C THR A 13 -29.00 -21.52 -16.98
N GLY A 14 -29.11 -20.36 -17.65
CA GLY A 14 -28.94 -20.25 -19.11
C GLY A 14 -27.47 -20.37 -19.54
N ALA A 15 -27.20 -20.50 -20.83
CA ALA A 15 -25.84 -20.59 -21.38
C ALA A 15 -24.94 -19.43 -20.92
N ASP A 16 -25.51 -18.23 -20.77
CA ASP A 16 -24.80 -17.03 -20.31
C ASP A 16 -24.49 -17.03 -18.79
N ALA A 17 -25.08 -17.94 -18.02
CA ALA A 17 -24.80 -18.08 -16.59
C ALA A 17 -23.36 -18.53 -16.33
N ALA A 18 -22.79 -19.30 -17.25
CA ALA A 18 -21.42 -19.80 -17.15
C ALA A 18 -20.36 -18.72 -17.44
N ILE A 19 -20.76 -17.61 -18.09
CA ILE A 19 -19.88 -16.53 -18.53
C ILE A 19 -19.51 -15.58 -17.36
N THR A 20 -20.39 -15.45 -16.36
CA THR A 20 -20.22 -14.50 -15.24
C THR A 20 -19.94 -15.23 -13.93
N ARG A 21 -18.80 -15.95 -13.86
CA ARG A 21 -18.34 -16.50 -12.58
C ARG A 21 -17.74 -15.38 -11.74
N PRO A 22 -18.18 -15.20 -10.47
CA PRO A 22 -17.55 -14.22 -9.59
C PRO A 22 -16.11 -14.66 -9.29
N ILE A 23 -15.17 -13.73 -9.39
CA ILE A 23 -13.79 -13.95 -8.96
C ILE A 23 -13.77 -13.88 -7.44
N VAL A 24 -13.66 -15.04 -6.78
CA VAL A 24 -13.52 -15.12 -5.33
C VAL A 24 -12.09 -14.69 -4.96
N THR A 25 -11.93 -13.45 -4.54
CA THR A 25 -10.67 -12.94 -3.98
C THR A 25 -10.56 -13.38 -2.52
N ARG A 26 -9.70 -14.35 -2.22
CA ARG A 26 -9.41 -14.75 -0.85
C ARG A 26 -8.44 -13.74 -0.22
N ILE A 27 -8.93 -13.01 0.77
CA ILE A 27 -8.12 -12.07 1.55
C ILE A 27 -7.64 -12.82 2.80
N SER A 28 -6.33 -13.00 2.93
CA SER A 28 -5.70 -13.52 4.15
C SER A 28 -5.05 -12.39 4.93
N ALA A 29 -5.23 -12.40 6.25
CA ALA A 29 -4.49 -11.50 7.12
C ALA A 29 -3.02 -11.97 7.17
N ALA A 30 -2.08 -11.05 6.94
CA ALA A 30 -0.67 -11.33 7.13
C ALA A 30 -0.39 -11.46 8.63
N ASN A 31 0.02 -12.64 9.09
CA ASN A 31 0.48 -12.83 10.47
C ASN A 31 1.85 -12.16 10.63
N ARG A 32 1.89 -11.04 11.37
CA ARG A 32 3.07 -10.21 11.57
C ARG A 32 3.33 -10.05 13.06
N ASN A 33 4.59 -10.08 13.47
CA ASN A 33 4.97 -9.72 14.82
C ASN A 33 4.77 -8.22 15.06
N LYS A 34 4.69 -7.81 16.34
CA LYS A 34 4.41 -6.41 16.72
C LYS A 34 5.34 -5.40 16.04
N VAL A 35 6.61 -5.75 15.90
CA VAL A 35 7.65 -4.89 15.31
C VAL A 35 7.42 -4.70 13.80
N SER A 36 7.19 -5.78 13.04
CA SER A 36 6.99 -5.66 11.59
C SER A 36 5.65 -5.04 11.24
N GLN A 37 4.63 -5.22 12.09
CA GLN A 37 3.36 -4.51 11.96
C GLN A 37 3.54 -3.01 12.19
N TRP A 38 4.23 -2.61 13.26
CA TRP A 38 4.55 -1.20 13.52
C TRP A 38 5.33 -0.54 12.37
N TRP A 39 6.33 -1.24 11.83
CA TRP A 39 7.08 -0.76 10.67
C TRP A 39 6.17 -0.65 9.44
N PHE A 40 5.34 -1.65 9.17
CA PHE A 40 4.43 -1.64 8.03
C PHE A 40 3.47 -0.45 8.06
N ASP A 41 2.96 -0.12 9.25
CA ASP A 41 2.01 0.97 9.45
C ASP A 41 2.70 2.34 9.30
N ARG A 42 3.95 2.46 9.75
CA ARG A 42 4.66 3.75 9.78
C ARG A 42 5.64 4.00 8.65
N LYS A 43 5.99 2.99 7.84
CA LYS A 43 6.97 3.11 6.74
C LYS A 43 6.63 4.24 5.75
N THR A 44 5.34 4.51 5.51
CA THR A 44 4.91 5.56 4.57
C THR A 44 5.34 6.95 5.04
N PHE A 45 5.37 7.18 6.36
CA PHE A 45 5.84 8.41 6.97
C PHE A 45 7.35 8.38 7.27
N LEU A 46 7.88 7.24 7.73
CA LEU A 46 9.30 7.12 8.06
C LEU A 46 10.20 7.29 6.84
N LYS A 47 9.80 6.78 5.67
CA LYS A 47 10.59 6.89 4.44
C LYS A 47 10.94 8.34 4.08
N PRO A 48 9.98 9.27 3.90
CA PRO A 48 10.31 10.65 3.58
C PRO A 48 11.10 11.32 4.71
N VAL A 49 10.75 11.07 5.98
CA VAL A 49 11.48 11.67 7.12
C VAL A 49 12.95 11.28 7.13
N LEU A 50 13.27 10.00 6.90
CA LEU A 50 14.65 9.52 6.83
C LEU A 50 15.41 10.14 5.65
N ILE A 51 14.77 10.25 4.49
CA ILE A 51 15.37 10.89 3.31
C ILE A 51 15.64 12.37 3.60
N THR A 52 14.64 13.11 4.09
CA THR A 52 14.79 14.53 4.43
C THR A 52 15.87 14.75 5.48
N SER A 53 15.89 13.94 6.54
CA SER A 53 16.95 14.01 7.57
C SER A 53 18.33 13.77 7.00
N SER A 54 18.49 12.79 6.10
CA SER A 54 19.77 12.51 5.45
C SER A 54 20.25 13.69 4.61
N VAL A 55 19.35 14.28 3.80
CA VAL A 55 19.67 15.46 2.98
C VAL A 55 20.11 16.64 3.85
N VAL A 56 19.41 16.92 4.94
CA VAL A 56 19.77 18.00 5.87
C VAL A 56 21.15 17.78 6.49
N LEU A 57 21.46 16.56 6.91
CA LEU A 57 22.78 16.22 7.47
C LEU A 57 23.90 16.40 6.44
N ILE A 58 23.68 15.99 5.19
CA ILE A 58 24.66 16.18 4.11
C ILE A 58 24.92 17.67 3.88
N ILE A 59 23.86 18.49 3.82
CA ILE A 59 24.00 19.94 3.64
C ILE A 59 24.79 20.55 4.81
N ALA A 60 24.45 20.20 6.05
CA ALA A 60 25.17 20.70 7.23
C ALA A 60 26.65 20.30 7.20
N TRP A 61 26.96 19.06 6.80
CA TRP A 61 28.33 18.58 6.67
C TRP A 61 29.12 19.33 5.58
N LEU A 62 28.49 19.58 4.42
CA LEU A 62 29.11 20.37 3.35
C LEU A 62 29.41 21.81 3.78
N ILE A 63 28.50 22.43 4.54
CA ILE A 63 28.71 23.78 5.10
C ILE A 63 29.89 23.75 6.09
N TYR A 64 29.94 22.75 6.96
CA TYR A 64 31.03 22.58 7.91
C TYR A 64 32.39 22.44 7.21
N GLU A 65 32.48 21.58 6.19
CA GLU A 65 33.72 21.42 5.41
C GLU A 65 34.08 22.71 4.64
N LEU A 66 33.11 23.42 4.09
CA LEU A 66 33.37 24.69 3.42
C LEU A 66 33.96 25.72 4.39
N VAL A 67 33.38 25.85 5.60
CA VAL A 67 33.91 26.75 6.63
C VAL A 67 35.32 26.34 7.06
N ARG A 68 35.57 25.04 7.21
CA ARG A 68 36.90 24.50 7.54
C ARG A 68 37.93 24.86 6.47
N VAL A 69 37.62 24.62 5.19
CA VAL A 69 38.52 24.93 4.07
C VAL A 69 38.78 26.43 3.97
N VAL A 70 37.74 27.27 4.12
CA VAL A 70 37.88 28.73 4.07
C VAL A 70 38.73 29.26 5.24
N ASN A 71 38.60 28.66 6.43
CA ASN A 71 39.38 29.03 7.60
C ASN A 71 40.82 28.46 7.58
N GLY A 72 41.21 27.75 6.52
CA GLY A 72 42.61 27.39 6.25
C GLY A 72 43.17 26.24 7.09
N ALA A 73 42.34 25.28 7.51
CA ALA A 73 42.76 24.07 8.24
C ALA A 73 42.55 22.76 7.45
#